data_AF-A0A535WWK9-F1
#
_entry.id   AF-A0A535WWK9-F1
#
_cell.length_a   1.000
_cell.length_b   1.000
_cell.length_c   1.000
_cell.angle_alpha   90.00
_cell.angle_beta   90.00
_cell.angle_gamma   90.00
#
_symmetry.space_group_name_H-M   'P 1'
#
loop_
_entity.id
_entity.type
_entity.pdbx_description
1 polymer ?
#
loop_
_entity_poly.entity_id
_entity_poly.type
_entity_poly.pdbx_seq_one_letter_code
_entity_poly.pdbx_strand_id
1 'polypeptide(L)' 'MAAPSGISVGPDGVARCSWGDSDDYRRYHDTEWGRPVVDDRRLFEKLVLEGFMSGLSWLT' A
#
# COMPACT_ATOMS: atom_id res chain seq x y z
N MET A 1 20.53 -10.01 -11.14
CA MET A 1 20.21 -8.57 -11.28
C MET A 1 19.67 -8.11 -9.94
N ALA A 2 20.20 -7.02 -9.38
CA ALA A 2 19.62 -6.41 -8.19
C ALA A 2 18.28 -5.75 -8.55
N ALA A 3 17.31 -5.75 -7.63
CA ALA A 3 16.07 -5.01 -7.84
C ALA A 3 16.35 -3.50 -7.99
N PRO A 4 15.57 -2.78 -8.81
CA PRO A 4 15.68 -1.32 -8.88
C PRO A 4 15.38 -0.71 -7.51
N SER A 5 15.94 0.48 -7.25
CA SER A 5 15.75 1.19 -5.99
C SER A 5 14.26 1.38 -5.66
N GLY A 6 13.86 1.06 -4.43
CA GLY A 6 12.47 1.18 -3.98
C GLY A 6 11.61 -0.06 -4.24
N ILE A 7 12.19 -1.15 -4.76
CA ILE A 7 11.51 -2.43 -4.98
C ILE A 7 12.11 -3.51 -4.08
N SER A 8 11.24 -4.28 -3.43
CA SER A 8 11.56 -5.50 -2.68
C SER A 8 10.95 -6.70 -3.38
N VAL A 9 11.62 -7.86 -3.33
CA VAL A 9 11.09 -9.12 -3.88
C VAL A 9 10.80 -10.05 -2.71
N GLY A 10 9.52 -10.39 -2.54
CA GLY A 10 9.06 -11.24 -1.44
C GLY A 10 9.46 -12.71 -1.63
N PRO A 11 9.29 -13.54 -0.59
CA PRO A 11 9.54 -14.99 -0.66
C PRO A 11 8.61 -15.72 -1.64
N ASP A 12 7.50 -15.10 -2.01
CA ASP A 12 6.58 -15.53 -3.07
C ASP A 12 7.07 -15.19 -4.49
N GLY A 13 8.23 -14.54 -4.61
CA GLY A 13 8.83 -14.11 -5.88
C GLY A 13 8.18 -12.87 -6.48
N VAL A 14 7.26 -12.21 -5.77
CA VAL A 14 6.55 -11.03 -6.25
C VAL A 14 7.35 -9.76 -5.93
N ALA A 15 7.53 -8.91 -6.93
CA ALA A 15 8.14 -7.59 -6.76
C ALA A 15 7.10 -6.57 -6.26
N ARG A 16 7.37 -5.92 -5.13
CA ARG A 16 6.51 -4.91 -4.50
C ARG A 16 7.28 -3.62 -4.26
N CYS A 17 6.56 -2.53 -4.00
CA CYS A 17 7.19 -1.36 -3.38
C CYS A 17 7.86 -1.77 -2.06
N SER A 18 8.97 -1.13 -1.72
CA SER A 18 9.78 -1.53 -0.56
C SER A 18 9.02 -1.56 0.77
N TRP A 19 7.98 -0.74 0.92
CA TRP A 19 7.10 -0.70 2.09
C TRP A 19 5.98 -1.76 2.07
N GLY A 20 5.65 -2.28 0.89
CA GLY A 20 4.51 -3.16 0.67
C GLY A 20 4.77 -4.65 0.92
N ASP A 21 6.03 -5.05 1.15
CA ASP A 21 6.39 -6.47 1.34
C ASP A 21 6.36 -6.92 2.82
N SER A 22 6.03 -6.02 3.74
CA SER A 22 5.82 -6.38 5.15
C SER A 22 4.49 -7.12 5.33
N ASP A 23 4.43 -8.04 6.29
CA ASP A 23 3.27 -8.90 6.54
C ASP A 23 1.97 -8.10 6.76
N ASP A 24 2.06 -6.99 7.48
CA ASP A 24 0.91 -6.14 7.81
C ASP A 24 0.40 -5.35 6.60
N TYR A 25 1.28 -4.97 5.67
CA TYR A 25 0.94 -4.11 4.53
C TYR A 25 0.67 -4.86 3.23
N ARG A 26 1.16 -6.10 3.11
CA ARG A 26 1.16 -6.86 1.85
C ARG A 26 -0.21 -7.01 1.22
N ARG A 27 -1.23 -7.36 2.02
CA ARG A 27 -2.61 -7.45 1.51
C ARG A 27 -3.10 -6.09 0.99
N TYR A 28 -2.90 -5.02 1.75
CA TYR A 28 -3.33 -3.67 1.38
C TYR A 28 -2.62 -3.19 0.11
N HIS A 29 -1.30 -3.36 0.04
CA HIS A 29 -0.49 -3.03 -1.14
C HIS A 29 -0.99 -3.77 -2.39
N ASP A 30 -1.19 -5.09 -2.30
CA ASP A 30 -1.48 -5.91 -3.47
C ASP A 30 -2.91 -5.71 -4.01
N THR A 31 -3.85 -5.48 -3.10
CA THR A 31 -5.29 -5.53 -3.40
C THR A 31 -5.99 -4.17 -3.39
N GLU A 32 -5.43 -3.15 -2.74
CA GLU A 32 -6.13 -1.88 -2.52
C GLU A 32 -5.32 -0.67 -3.00
N TRP A 33 -4.01 -0.64 -2.74
CA TRP A 33 -3.17 0.52 -3.05
C TRP A 33 -2.96 0.67 -4.56
N GLY A 34 -3.11 1.90 -5.08
CA GLY A 34 -2.96 2.20 -6.50
C GLY A 34 -4.03 1.57 -7.42
N ARG A 35 -5.06 0.90 -6.87
CA ARG A 35 -6.18 0.37 -7.65
C ARG A 35 -7.22 1.45 -7.89
N PRO A 36 -7.78 1.58 -9.12
CA PRO A 36 -8.83 2.56 -9.39
C PRO A 36 -10.07 2.33 -8.52
N VAL A 37 -10.60 3.41 -7.95
CA VAL A 37 -11.86 3.42 -7.21
C VAL A 37 -12.74 4.51 -7.81
N VAL A 38 -13.96 4.16 -8.20
CA VAL A 38 -14.93 5.08 -8.83
C VAL A 38 -16.22 5.22 -8.02
N ASP A 39 -16.31 4.52 -6.89
CA ASP A 39 -17.43 4.65 -5.96
C ASP A 39 -17.17 5.82 -5.00
N ASP A 40 -18.08 6.79 -4.98
CA ASP A 40 -17.93 8.03 -4.20
C ASP A 40 -17.77 7.78 -2.69
N ARG A 41 -18.47 6.78 -2.15
CA ARG A 41 -18.41 6.46 -0.71
C ARG A 41 -17.05 5.88 -0.35
N ARG A 42 -16.52 4.97 -1.16
CA ARG A 42 -15.18 4.38 -1.02
C ARG A 42 -14.08 5.41 -1.22
N LEU A 43 -14.27 6.36 -2.15
CA LEU A 43 -13.34 7.47 -2.33
C LEU A 43 -13.32 8.39 -1.10
N PHE A 44 -14.50 8.74 -0.57
CA PHE A 44 -14.61 9.54 0.65
C PHE A 44 -13.98 8.82 1.86
N GLU A 45 -14.23 7.50 2.01
CA GLU A 45 -13.58 6.67 3.03
C GLU A 45 -12.05 6.78 2.96
N LYS A 46 -11.47 6.58 1.77
CA LYS A 46 -10.01 6.69 1.57
C LYS A 46 -9.49 8.09 1.90
N LEU A 47 -10.16 9.14 1.40
CA LEU A 47 -9.75 10.52 1.65
C LEU A 47 -9.73 10.86 3.15
N VAL A 48 -10.74 10.40 3.88
CA VAL A 48 -10.82 10.63 5.33
C VAL A 48 -9.70 9.89 6.05
N LEU A 49 -9.45 8.62 5.72
CA LEU A 49 -8.36 7.83 6.31
C LEU A 49 -7.00 8.50 6.10
N GLU A 50 -6.73 9.04 4.91
CA GLU A 50 -5.51 9.81 4.63
C GLU A 50 -5.33 11.02 5.57
N GLY A 51 -6.42 11.72 5.89
CA GLY A 51 -6.39 12.85 6.81
C GLY A 51 -6.08 12.47 8.26
N PHE A 52 -6.58 11.32 8.73
CA PHE A 52 -6.34 10.83 10.08
C PHE A 52 -4.89 10.37 10.32
N MET A 53 -4.10 10.20 9.26
CA MET A 53 -2.71 9.81 9.36
C MET A 53 -1.72 10.95 9.61
N SER A 54 -2.17 12.20 9.73
CA SER A 54 -1.25 13.33 9.88
C SER A 54 -0.34 13.17 11.11
N GLY A 55 0.94 12.85 10.86
CA GLY A 55 1.94 12.59 11.89
C GLY A 55 2.03 11.14 12.40
N LEU A 56 1.36 10.19 11.74
CA LEU A 56 1.34 8.76 12.09
C LEU A 56 1.83 7.88 10.93
N SER A 57 2.01 6.58 11.20
CA SER A 57 2.19 5.57 10.15
C SER A 57 0.84 5.05 9.66
N TRP A 58 0.76 4.52 8.43
CA TRP A 58 -0.50 4.02 7.85
C TRP A 58 -1.11 2.82 8.60
N LEU A 59 -0.31 2.06 9.35
CA LEU A 59 -0.78 0.90 10.13
C LEU A 59 -1.35 1.29 11.51
N THR A 60 -1.09 2.52 11.97
CA THR A 60 -1.56 3.00 13.29
C THR A 60 -3.07 3.17 13.31
#